data_AF-A0A7V5H3W8-F1
#
_entry.id   AF-A0A7V5H3W8-F1
#
_cell.length_a   1.000
_cell.length_b   1.000
_cell.length_c   1.000
_cell.angle_alpha   90.00
_cell.angle_beta   90.00
_cell.angle_gamma   90.00
#
_symmetry.space_group_name_H-M   'P 1'
#
loop_
_entity.id
_entity.type
_entity.pdbx_description
1 polymer ?
#
loop_
_entity_poly.entity_id
_entity_poly.type
_entity_poly.pdbx_seq_one_letter_code
_entity_poly.pdbx_strand_id
1 'polypeptide(L)'
;MLKKCLLIPDQLRKAINLDKFKFESTKEIDPLDTVIGQERAVSSINFALQMDKSGYNLFVSGRYGSGRTTIVMDLVKRFARQGPPPKDCIFVYNFEAPDEPMAIILPPGEGRKFKSRFANLICTRLVDHVKSLESKEYDQERGKIVE
;
A
#
# COMPACT_ATOMS: atom_id res chain seq x y z
N MET A 1 -4.78 -36.35 53.56
CA MET A 1 -4.02 -35.22 52.96
C MET A 1 -4.90 -34.15 52.28
N LEU A 2 -6.24 -34.21 52.35
CA LEU A 2 -7.16 -33.26 51.66
C LEU A 2 -7.41 -31.91 52.38
N LYS A 3 -6.98 -31.74 53.64
CA LYS A 3 -7.21 -30.48 54.40
C LYS A 3 -6.33 -29.29 53.95
N LYS A 4 -5.33 -29.50 53.09
CA LYS A 4 -4.38 -28.46 52.65
C LYS A 4 -4.87 -27.60 51.47
N CYS A 5 -6.05 -27.89 50.92
CA CYS A 5 -6.61 -27.20 49.75
C CYS A 5 -8.02 -26.62 50.01
N LEU A 6 -8.44 -26.48 51.27
CA LEU A 6 -9.71 -25.83 51.62
C LEU A 6 -9.54 -24.31 51.47
N LEU A 7 -10.12 -23.75 50.40
CA LEU A 7 -10.20 -22.31 50.17
C LEU A 7 -11.57 -21.80 50.60
N ILE A 8 -11.60 -20.65 51.28
CA ILE A 8 -12.86 -19.94 51.55
C ILE A 8 -13.35 -19.24 50.27
N PRO A 9 -14.67 -19.00 50.09
CA PRO A 9 -15.21 -18.41 48.87
C PRO A 9 -14.51 -17.12 48.41
N ASP A 10 -14.07 -16.28 49.34
CA ASP A 10 -13.34 -15.06 49.02
C ASP A 10 -11.93 -15.29 48.45
N GLN A 11 -11.30 -16.44 48.72
CA GLN A 11 -10.01 -16.83 48.14
C GLN A 11 -10.15 -17.44 46.75
N LEU A 12 -11.38 -17.78 46.32
CA LEU A 12 -11.65 -18.32 44.98
C LEU A 12 -11.78 -17.22 43.92
N ARG A 13 -11.95 -15.96 44.34
CA ARG A 13 -12.05 -14.81 43.43
C ARG A 13 -10.83 -13.91 43.54
N LYS A 14 -10.37 -13.41 42.39
CA LYS A 14 -9.43 -12.29 42.37
C LYS A 14 -10.20 -11.02 42.66
N ALA A 15 -10.07 -10.47 43.87
CA ALA A 15 -10.66 -9.18 44.21
C ALA A 15 -9.91 -8.06 43.48
N ILE A 16 -10.62 -7.30 42.65
CA ILE A 16 -10.10 -6.10 42.00
C ILE A 16 -10.69 -4.91 42.72
N ASN A 17 -9.83 -4.04 43.26
CA ASN A 17 -10.27 -2.79 43.86
C ASN A 17 -10.69 -1.82 42.73
N LEU A 18 -11.98 -1.51 42.66
CA LEU A 18 -12.57 -0.66 41.64
C LEU A 18 -12.29 0.84 41.88
N ASP A 19 -12.02 1.26 43.12
CA ASP A 19 -11.68 2.64 43.48
C ASP A 19 -10.37 3.12 42.83
N LYS A 20 -9.60 2.20 42.24
CA LYS A 20 -8.39 2.51 41.47
C LYS A 20 -8.67 3.04 40.07
N PHE A 21 -9.86 2.82 39.53
CA PHE A 21 -10.24 3.30 38.21
C PHE A 21 -10.84 4.69 38.30
N LYS A 22 -10.44 5.57 37.39
CA LYS A 22 -10.90 6.97 37.33
C LYS A 22 -11.99 7.19 36.27
N PHE A 23 -12.69 6.13 35.88
CA PHE A 23 -13.72 6.13 34.86
C PHE A 23 -14.88 5.25 35.32
N GLU A 24 -16.11 5.56 34.89
CA GLU A 24 -17.29 4.76 35.19
C GLU A 24 -17.56 3.71 34.11
N SER A 25 -17.19 4.01 32.87
CA SER A 25 -17.36 3.13 31.71
C SER A 25 -16.12 3.01 30.85
N THR A 26 -15.91 1.84 30.22
CA THR A 26 -14.84 1.65 29.22
C THR A 26 -15.04 2.49 27.96
N LYS A 27 -16.21 3.14 27.80
CA LYS A 27 -16.47 4.12 26.74
C LYS A 27 -15.68 5.42 26.92
N GLU A 28 -15.27 5.73 28.15
CA GLU A 28 -14.48 6.91 28.49
C GLU A 28 -12.97 6.71 28.24
N ILE A 29 -12.56 5.49 27.89
CA ILE A 29 -11.16 5.15 27.68
C ILE A 29 -10.85 5.28 26.19
N ASP A 30 -9.81 6.04 25.87
CA ASP A 30 -9.31 6.13 24.51
C ASP A 30 -8.83 4.76 24.01
N PRO A 31 -9.05 4.45 22.72
CA PRO A 31 -8.50 3.25 22.12
C PRO A 31 -6.98 3.18 22.29
N LEU A 32 -6.50 1.97 22.53
CA LEU A 32 -5.08 1.77 22.73
C LEU A 32 -4.34 1.81 21.39
N ASP A 33 -3.51 2.83 21.21
CA ASP A 33 -2.71 3.02 19.99
C ASP A 33 -1.36 2.28 20.00
N THR A 34 -1.13 1.44 21.01
CA THR A 34 0.14 0.75 21.24
C THR A 34 -0.02 -0.75 21.32
N VAL A 35 1.00 -1.48 20.88
CA VAL A 35 1.01 -2.94 20.93
C VAL A 35 1.50 -3.39 22.30
N ILE A 36 0.63 -3.99 23.12
CA ILE A 36 1.00 -4.47 24.46
C ILE A 36 1.78 -5.79 24.36
N GLY A 37 2.89 -5.88 25.09
CA GLY A 37 3.57 -7.15 25.40
C GLY A 37 4.32 -7.78 24.22
N GLN A 38 4.46 -7.07 23.10
CA GLN A 38 5.11 -7.55 21.87
C GLN A 38 6.29 -6.65 21.45
N GLU A 39 7.01 -6.08 22.43
CA GLU A 39 8.10 -5.13 22.19
C GLU A 39 9.16 -5.66 21.22
N ARG A 40 9.56 -6.93 21.37
CA ARG A 40 10.51 -7.59 20.47
C ARG A 40 10.00 -7.65 19.02
N ALA A 41 8.72 -7.99 18.84
CA ALA A 41 8.12 -8.07 17.51
C ALA A 41 8.06 -6.69 16.86
N VAL A 42 7.59 -5.67 17.60
CA VAL A 42 7.52 -4.28 17.13
C VAL A 42 8.91 -3.76 16.73
N SER A 43 9.93 -3.99 17.57
CA SER A 43 11.32 -3.60 17.28
C SER A 43 11.84 -4.27 16.01
N SER A 44 11.56 -5.57 15.82
CA SER A 44 12.00 -6.33 14.65
C SER A 44 11.33 -5.84 13.36
N ILE A 45 10.04 -5.52 13.43
CA ILE A 45 9.28 -4.96 12.30
C ILE A 45 9.83 -3.57 11.93
N ASN A 46 10.04 -2.70 12.92
CA ASN A 46 10.58 -1.36 12.68
C ASN A 46 11.97 -1.40 12.05
N PHE A 47 12.84 -2.29 12.54
CA PHE A 47 14.15 -2.52 11.94
C PHE A 47 14.02 -2.96 10.47
N ALA A 48 13.16 -3.94 10.18
CA ALA A 48 12.95 -4.41 8.83
C ALA A 48 12.40 -3.33 7.89
N LEU A 49 11.49 -2.47 8.36
CA LEU A 49 10.94 -1.35 7.58
C LEU A 49 11.98 -0.28 7.24
N GLN A 50 12.98 -0.09 8.09
CA GLN A 50 14.08 0.85 7.85
C GLN A 50 15.15 0.31 6.89
N MET A 51 15.10 -0.98 6.52
CA MET A 51 16.06 -1.56 5.58
C MET A 51 15.75 -1.13 4.13
N ASP A 52 16.57 -0.23 3.58
CA ASP A 52 16.48 0.25 2.20
C ASP A 52 17.29 -0.61 1.21
N LYS A 53 17.21 -1.94 1.32
CA LYS A 53 17.88 -2.85 0.39
C LYS A 53 16.90 -3.85 -0.21
N SER A 54 17.00 -4.04 -1.52
CA SER A 54 16.30 -5.10 -2.22
C SER A 54 16.81 -6.49 -1.78
N GLY A 55 15.94 -7.49 -1.87
CA GLY A 55 16.25 -8.89 -1.52
C GLY A 55 15.91 -9.29 -0.08
N TYR A 56 15.41 -8.37 0.75
CA TYR A 56 14.97 -8.68 2.12
C TYR A 56 13.45 -8.70 2.21
N ASN A 57 12.92 -9.74 2.86
CA ASN A 57 11.50 -9.88 3.15
C ASN A 57 11.31 -10.14 4.65
N LEU A 58 10.22 -9.61 5.22
CA LEU A 58 9.84 -9.87 6.61
C LEU A 58 8.79 -11.00 6.65
N PHE A 59 9.06 -12.03 7.45
CA PHE A 59 8.10 -13.08 7.77
C PHE A 59 7.63 -12.97 9.23
N VAL A 60 6.32 -13.04 9.46
CA VAL A 60 5.72 -12.88 10.80
C VAL A 60 4.95 -14.14 11.20
N SER A 61 5.35 -14.74 12.32
CA SER A 61 4.72 -15.94 12.88
C SER A 61 4.17 -15.69 14.28
N GLY A 62 3.28 -16.57 14.74
CA GLY A 62 2.69 -16.50 16.08
C GLY A 62 1.35 -17.22 16.16
N ARG A 63 0.77 -17.28 17.37
CA ARG A 63 -0.49 -17.98 17.62
C ARG A 63 -1.64 -17.35 16.83
N TYR A 64 -2.63 -18.15 16.48
CA TYR A 64 -3.89 -17.65 15.92
C TYR A 64 -4.55 -16.66 16.90
N GLY A 65 -5.20 -15.61 16.38
CA GLY A 65 -5.85 -14.58 17.20
C GLY A 65 -4.93 -13.57 17.88
N SER A 66 -3.61 -13.62 17.67
CA SER A 66 -2.65 -12.69 18.30
C SER A 66 -2.58 -11.28 17.66
N GLY A 67 -3.44 -10.97 16.68
CA GLY A 67 -3.47 -9.65 16.05
C GLY A 67 -2.28 -9.34 15.12
N ARG A 68 -1.49 -10.34 14.70
CA ARG A 68 -0.30 -10.17 13.84
C ARG A 68 -0.52 -9.25 12.65
N THR A 69 -1.53 -9.53 11.83
CA THR A 69 -1.83 -8.75 10.62
C THR A 69 -2.17 -7.31 10.97
N THR A 70 -2.98 -7.10 12.02
CA THR A 70 -3.38 -5.77 12.50
C THR A 70 -2.16 -4.94 12.90
N ILE A 71 -1.27 -5.54 13.72
CA ILE A 71 -0.04 -4.89 14.19
C ILE A 71 0.87 -4.54 13.01
N VAL A 72 1.15 -5.50 12.13
CA VAL A 72 2.03 -5.29 10.97
C VAL A 72 1.46 -4.20 10.06
N MET A 73 0.17 -4.24 9.75
CA MET A 73 -0.45 -3.26 8.87
C MET A 73 -0.45 -1.85 9.46
N ASP A 74 -0.66 -1.72 10.77
CA ASP A 74 -0.61 -0.43 11.45
C ASP A 74 0.81 0.17 11.42
N LEU A 75 1.84 -0.63 11.76
CA LEU A 75 3.24 -0.19 11.69
C LEU A 75 3.65 0.19 10.26
N VAL A 76 3.30 -0.62 9.26
CA VAL A 76 3.58 -0.34 7.84
C VAL A 76 2.90 0.95 7.39
N LYS A 77 1.63 1.18 7.77
CA LYS A 77 0.91 2.42 7.43
C LYS A 77 1.55 3.65 8.08
N ARG A 78 1.93 3.55 9.36
CA ARG A 78 2.61 4.63 10.09
C ARG A 78 3.95 4.97 9.45
N PHE A 79 4.71 3.97 9.02
CA PHE A 79 5.98 4.13 8.33
C PHE A 79 5.79 4.75 6.93
N ALA A 80 4.89 4.19 6.12
CA ALA A 80 4.63 4.65 4.76
C ALA A 80 4.17 6.13 4.70
N ARG A 81 3.42 6.60 5.70
CA ARG A 81 3.00 8.02 5.80
C ARG A 81 4.16 9.00 5.97
N GLN A 82 5.32 8.55 6.42
CA GLN A 82 6.51 9.37 6.60
C GLN A 82 7.39 9.40 5.34
N GLY A 83 7.15 8.48 4.40
CA GLY A 83 7.89 8.38 3.14
C GLY A 83 7.33 9.29 2.04
N PRO A 84 8.10 9.49 0.95
CA PRO A 84 7.59 10.16 -0.23
C PRO A 84 6.46 9.32 -0.86
N PRO A 85 5.52 9.97 -1.58
CA PRO A 85 4.50 9.24 -2.32
C PRO A 85 5.13 8.29 -3.34
N PRO A 86 4.56 7.09 -3.53
CA PRO A 86 5.11 6.13 -4.48
C PRO A 86 5.03 6.69 -5.91
N LYS A 87 6.01 6.31 -6.74
CA LYS A 87 6.00 6.60 -8.17
C LYS A 87 4.84 5.87 -8.84
N ASP A 88 4.31 6.45 -9.91
CA ASP A 88 3.25 5.82 -10.70
C ASP A 88 3.91 4.78 -11.63
N CYS A 89 3.51 3.51 -11.49
CA CYS A 89 3.90 2.45 -12.42
C CYS A 89 2.76 2.20 -13.40
N ILE A 90 2.98 2.45 -14.68
CA ILE A 90 1.99 2.23 -15.75
C ILE A 90 2.50 1.18 -16.73
N PHE A 91 1.57 0.42 -17.30
CA PHE A 91 1.85 -0.47 -18.42
C PHE A 91 1.38 0.19 -19.72
N VAL A 92 2.25 0.20 -20.72
CA VAL A 92 1.93 0.64 -22.08
C VAL A 92 2.02 -0.54 -23.04
N TYR A 93 1.25 -0.45 -24.12
CA TYR A 93 1.31 -1.44 -25.18
C TYR A 93 2.67 -1.38 -25.88
N ASN A 94 3.26 -2.56 -26.10
CA ASN A 94 4.50 -2.71 -26.82
C ASN A 94 4.19 -3.05 -28.28
N PHE A 95 4.52 -2.15 -29.20
CA PHE A 95 4.21 -2.34 -30.63
C PHE A 95 5.14 -3.35 -31.32
N GLU A 96 6.32 -3.60 -30.75
CA GLU A 96 7.27 -4.59 -31.28
C GLU A 96 6.92 -6.01 -30.81
N ALA A 97 6.48 -6.13 -29.55
CA ALA A 97 6.05 -7.39 -28.95
C ALA A 97 4.72 -7.22 -28.18
N PRO A 98 3.56 -7.41 -28.86
CA PRO A 98 2.23 -7.20 -28.30
C PRO A 98 1.92 -7.95 -26.99
N ASP A 99 2.49 -9.14 -26.83
CA ASP A 99 2.29 -10.00 -25.66
C ASP A 99 3.19 -9.60 -24.46
N GLU A 100 4.06 -8.60 -24.65
CA GLU A 100 5.03 -8.12 -23.66
C GLU A 100 4.80 -6.64 -23.32
N PRO A 101 3.80 -6.32 -22.47
CA PRO A 101 3.52 -4.94 -22.08
C PRO A 101 4.72 -4.31 -21.39
N MET A 102 5.05 -3.07 -21.77
CA MET A 102 6.18 -2.33 -21.23
C MET A 102 5.78 -1.57 -19.96
N ALA A 103 6.57 -1.71 -18.90
CA ALA A 103 6.41 -0.92 -17.67
C ALA A 103 7.16 0.41 -17.78
N ILE A 104 6.47 1.51 -17.49
CA ILE A 104 7.07 2.85 -17.39
C ILE A 104 6.82 3.40 -15.98
N ILE A 105 7.88 3.93 -15.38
CA ILE A 105 7.83 4.58 -14.07
C ILE A 105 7.75 6.09 -14.25
N LEU A 106 6.70 6.70 -13.72
CA LEU A 106 6.42 8.12 -13.79
C LEU A 106 6.47 8.77 -12.40
N PRO A 107 6.67 10.10 -12.31
CA PRO A 107 6.50 10.81 -11.05
C PRO A 107 5.11 10.58 -10.44
N PRO A 108 4.98 10.70 -9.11
CA PRO A 108 3.71 10.47 -8.42
C PRO A 108 2.56 11.32 -9.00
N GLY A 109 1.44 10.67 -9.34
CA GLY A 109 0.24 11.32 -9.88
C GLY A 109 0.30 11.69 -11.37
N GLU A 110 1.41 11.43 -12.07
CA GLU A 110 1.54 11.71 -13.50
C GLU A 110 0.91 10.63 -14.39
N GLY A 111 0.68 9.41 -13.89
CA GLY A 111 0.13 8.31 -14.69
C GLY A 111 -1.27 8.59 -15.24
N ARG A 112 -2.14 9.22 -14.43
CA ARG A 112 -3.47 9.64 -14.89
C ARG A 112 -3.39 10.75 -15.93
N LYS A 113 -2.49 11.73 -15.73
CA LYS A 113 -2.28 12.82 -16.68
C LYS A 113 -1.74 12.30 -18.01
N PHE A 114 -0.78 11.37 -17.96
CA PHE A 114 -0.23 10.69 -19.11
C PHE A 114 -1.34 10.01 -19.93
N LYS A 115 -2.20 9.22 -19.28
CA LYS A 115 -3.36 8.58 -19.94
C LYS A 115 -4.24 9.59 -20.66
N SER A 116 -4.65 10.68 -19.99
CA SER A 116 -5.52 11.69 -20.60
C SER A 116 -4.84 12.43 -21.77
N ARG A 117 -3.56 12.78 -21.62
CA ARG A 117 -2.78 13.42 -22.69
C ARG A 117 -2.63 12.50 -23.91
N PHE A 118 -2.38 11.22 -23.69
CA PHE A 118 -2.24 10.23 -24.76
C PHE A 118 -3.56 10.01 -25.49
N ALA A 119 -4.68 9.91 -24.77
CA ALA A 119 -6.01 9.83 -25.39
C ALA A 119 -6.32 11.06 -26.26
N ASN A 120 -6.05 12.26 -25.74
CA ASN A 120 -6.24 13.50 -26.51
C ASN A 120 -5.33 13.56 -27.74
N LEU A 121 -4.07 13.13 -27.62
CA LEU A 121 -3.13 13.08 -28.73
C LEU A 121 -3.66 12.19 -29.87
N ILE A 122 -4.19 11.02 -29.54
CA ILE A 122 -4.79 10.11 -30.51
C ILE A 122 -6.00 10.77 -31.18
N CYS A 123 -6.95 11.28 -30.41
CA CYS A 123 -8.20 11.81 -30.96
C CYS A 123 -8.02 13.09 -31.78
N THR A 124 -7.07 13.96 -31.41
CA THR A 124 -6.89 15.25 -32.08
C THR A 124 -5.86 15.17 -33.19
N ARG A 125 -4.63 14.75 -32.89
CA ARG A 125 -3.52 14.91 -33.82
C ARG A 125 -3.38 13.74 -34.76
N LEU A 126 -3.45 12.50 -34.27
CA LEU A 126 -3.26 11.33 -35.14
C LEU A 126 -4.35 11.24 -36.20
N VAL A 127 -5.61 11.45 -35.82
CA VAL A 127 -6.73 11.46 -36.78
C VAL A 127 -6.55 12.55 -37.83
N ASP A 128 -6.22 13.77 -37.43
CA ASP A 128 -6.02 14.89 -38.36
C ASP A 128 -4.81 14.66 -39.27
N HIS A 129 -3.72 14.08 -38.74
CA HIS A 129 -2.53 13.77 -39.53
C HIS A 129 -2.81 12.69 -40.57
N VAL A 130 -3.49 11.60 -40.19
CA VAL A 130 -3.90 10.56 -41.14
C VAL A 130 -4.79 11.14 -42.24
N LYS A 131 -5.75 12.01 -41.89
CA LYS A 131 -6.58 12.71 -42.90
C LYS A 131 -5.76 13.61 -43.83
N SER A 132 -4.74 14.30 -43.32
CA SER A 132 -3.89 15.15 -44.18
C SER A 132 -3.09 14.34 -45.20
N LEU A 133 -2.78 13.06 -44.91
CA LEU A 133 -2.13 12.16 -45.86
C LEU A 133 -3.07 11.71 -46.99
N GLU A 134 -4.38 11.90 -46.84
CA GLU A 134 -5.39 11.65 -47.88
C GLU A 134 -5.73 12.92 -48.68
N SER A 135 -5.01 14.02 -48.44
CA SER A 135 -5.25 15.29 -49.12
C SER A 135 -4.70 15.30 -50.55
N LYS A 136 -5.36 16.06 -51.42
CA LYS A 136 -4.90 16.27 -52.81
C LYS A 136 -3.52 16.92 -52.87
N GLU A 137 -3.19 17.77 -51.90
CA GLU A 137 -1.87 18.39 -51.82
C GLU A 137 -0.77 17.34 -51.58
N TYR A 138 -1.01 16.37 -50.70
CA TYR A 138 -0.06 15.28 -50.42
C TYR A 138 0.16 14.37 -51.63
N ASP A 139 -0.90 14.02 -52.37
CA ASP A 139 -0.80 13.22 -53.59
C ASP A 139 0.00 13.94 -54.69
N GLN A 140 -0.17 15.26 -54.83
CA GLN A 140 0.61 16.06 -55.78
C GLN A 140 2.10 16.11 -55.43
N GLU A 141 2.44 16.26 -54.14
CA GLU A 141 3.84 16.24 -53.69
C GLU A 141 4.46 14.85 -53.85
N ARG A 142 3.73 13.78 -53.52
CA ARG A 142 4.20 12.40 -53.77
C ARG A 142 4.43 12.12 -55.24
N GLY A 143 3.55 12.59 -56.13
CA GLY A 143 3.72 12.44 -57.58
C GLY A 143 5.07 12.99 -58.08
N LYS A 144 5.48 14.16 -57.57
CA LYS A 144 6.76 14.82 -57.93
C LYS A 144 8.01 14.10 -57.44
N ILE A 145 7.89 13.21 -56.46
CA ILE A 145 9.03 12.48 -55.87
C ILE A 145 9.16 11.07 -56.49
N VAL A 146 8.05 10.52 -57.00
CA VAL A 146 8.00 9.17 -57.58
C VAL A 146 8.22 9.18 -59.10
N GLU A 147 7.97 10.31 -59.78
CA GLU A 147 8.49 10.60 -61.14
C GLU A 147 9.96 11.04 -61.12
#